data_AF-A0A6S6Y4P7-F1
#
_entry.id   AF-A0A6S6Y4P7-F1
#
_cell.length_a   1.000
_cell.length_b   1.000
_cell.length_c   1.000
_cell.angle_alpha   90.00
_cell.angle_beta   90.00
_cell.angle_gamma   90.00
#
_symmetry.space_group_name_H-M   'P 1'
#
loop_
_entity.id
_entity.type
_entity.pdbx_description
1 polymer ?
#
loop_
_entity_poly.entity_id
_entity_poly.type
_entity_poly.pdbx_seq_one_letter_code
_entity_poly.pdbx_strand_id
1 'polypeptide(L)'
;MTTIKRFSKNPKIVCLVFLTFFICLMLQHWQVFYYFDDFGYASLSYRYTEPNASAMNYNLSQIFDYLGHHYQIWGGRVVSFFQCIVLMRGGLPLIRTVQSIVITLIFACIYKISQTDGETKRTFFLALMVCALYGTLSISVQAVGTYWFSASVLYIFPFFYLLVGMLCYKKALFQYRGKAEWKNYFLAMFLLFLAAFSMEQSGFAAIVTVVAFSACALWKKKDKSLLKKIIPMILVTVTGFIILIIAPGNAIRKAHPFYADYYNLPFLNQIKVSFTRVFYYTYSDKTKLFCIVFSLAALGMAFANEVHIQFQKEGKLRNFSWVVNALTIGLSLFYIFRVSFMTEGAFISNSQFLDSCLGFLYTICIFWSVTQYLFQKNTHTDLFIWCIFLGGYGSMAVLMVVPEFTYRNLLFFSYATFLLVARVICDAFRWLERKDWKFNQLAILLFCPLLICSAVNLVDIYLGYRTNGKVLKYDERVMKQVQEKRKNGQDIQTVKIFKIPLSDYGIDTAVPNEWTRQYYGLPKEFYFQFVDYDANEFKQAVSDLENSNG
;
A
#
# COMPACT_ATOMS: atom_id res chain seq x y z
N MET A 1 19.85 29.82 -18.38
CA MET A 1 18.63 30.46 -17.81
C MET A 1 17.36 30.19 -18.65
N THR A 2 17.46 30.14 -19.99
CA THR A 2 16.40 29.69 -20.92
C THR A 2 16.14 28.18 -20.89
N THR A 3 17.15 27.37 -20.59
CA THR A 3 17.04 25.90 -20.55
C THR A 3 16.12 25.42 -19.43
N ILE A 4 16.27 25.92 -18.20
CA ILE A 4 15.47 25.52 -17.02
C ILE A 4 13.97 25.89 -17.16
N LYS A 5 13.65 27.01 -17.80
CA LYS A 5 12.24 27.38 -18.12
C LYS A 5 11.61 26.43 -19.15
N ARG A 6 12.40 25.82 -20.04
CA ARG A 6 11.94 24.85 -21.06
C ARG A 6 11.69 23.45 -20.48
N PHE A 7 12.36 23.09 -19.37
CA PHE A 7 12.21 21.81 -18.68
C PHE A 7 10.88 21.66 -17.91
N SER A 8 10.25 22.75 -17.49
CA SER A 8 9.20 22.70 -16.46
C SER A 8 7.76 22.44 -16.96
N LYS A 9 7.54 22.42 -18.29
CA LYS A 9 6.21 22.18 -18.91
C LYS A 9 6.19 21.03 -19.93
N ASN A 10 7.32 20.35 -20.14
CA ASN A 10 7.38 19.34 -21.19
C ASN A 10 6.80 18.01 -20.69
N PRO A 11 5.67 17.52 -21.24
CA PRO A 11 5.09 16.24 -20.83
C PRO A 11 6.08 15.08 -21.00
N LYS A 12 7.00 15.16 -21.96
CA LYS A 12 8.04 14.14 -22.17
C LYS A 12 8.98 14.01 -20.96
N ILE A 13 9.26 15.11 -20.27
CA ILE A 13 10.15 15.11 -19.10
C ILE A 13 9.45 14.48 -17.90
N VAL A 14 8.16 14.76 -17.70
CA VAL A 14 7.35 14.08 -16.67
C VAL A 14 7.27 12.58 -16.96
N CYS A 15 7.06 12.19 -18.22
CA CYS A 15 7.10 10.78 -18.63
C CYS A 15 8.47 10.15 -18.32
N LEU A 16 9.58 10.86 -18.55
CA LEU A 16 10.92 10.37 -18.21
C LEU A 16 11.07 10.15 -16.70
N VAL A 17 10.54 11.03 -15.85
CA VAL A 17 10.55 10.83 -14.38
C VAL A 17 9.84 9.54 -13.99
N PHE A 18 8.63 9.31 -14.51
CA PHE A 18 7.88 8.09 -14.20
C PHE A 18 8.51 6.83 -14.83
N LEU A 19 9.17 6.96 -15.98
CA LEU A 19 9.94 5.87 -16.57
C LEU A 19 11.15 5.51 -15.70
N THR A 20 11.90 6.50 -15.21
CA THR A 20 12.99 6.27 -14.27
C THR A 20 12.49 5.64 -12.98
N PHE A 21 11.37 6.14 -12.43
CA PHE A 21 10.73 5.55 -11.25
C PHE A 21 10.33 4.08 -11.48
N PHE A 22 9.72 3.77 -12.62
CA PHE A 22 9.40 2.40 -13.02
C PHE A 22 10.64 1.51 -13.11
N ILE A 23 11.73 1.99 -13.73
CA ILE A 23 12.99 1.26 -13.84
C ILE A 23 13.58 0.99 -12.44
N CYS A 24 13.56 1.98 -11.54
CA CYS A 24 13.99 1.79 -10.15
C CYS A 24 13.17 0.72 -9.42
N LEU A 25 11.84 0.75 -9.56
CA LEU A 25 10.95 -0.27 -8.99
C LEU A 25 11.24 -1.66 -9.57
N MET A 26 11.44 -1.76 -10.89
CA MET A 26 11.81 -3.00 -11.56
C MET A 26 13.13 -3.55 -11.00
N LEU A 27 14.16 -2.71 -10.84
CA LEU A 27 15.45 -3.12 -10.29
C LEU A 27 15.33 -3.67 -8.86
N GLN A 28 14.48 -3.06 -8.02
CA GLN A 28 14.17 -3.55 -6.68
C GLN A 28 13.43 -4.89 -6.72
N HIS A 29 12.29 -4.96 -7.42
CA HIS A 29 11.46 -6.17 -7.48
C HIS A 29 12.20 -7.34 -8.14
N TRP A 30 13.18 -7.09 -9.02
CA TRP A 30 14.01 -8.15 -9.61
C TRP A 30 14.88 -8.92 -8.61
N GLN A 31 15.05 -8.39 -7.40
CA GLN A 31 15.77 -9.06 -6.31
C GLN A 31 14.84 -9.84 -5.36
N VAL A 32 13.52 -9.75 -5.54
CA VAL A 32 12.49 -10.23 -4.59
C VAL A 32 11.97 -11.60 -5.01
N PHE A 33 12.00 -12.61 -4.13
CA PHE A 33 11.56 -13.98 -4.43
C PHE A 33 10.23 -14.31 -3.75
N TYR A 34 9.74 -15.53 -3.95
CA TYR A 34 8.59 -16.02 -3.20
C TYR A 34 8.95 -16.18 -1.73
N TYR A 35 8.04 -15.73 -0.86
CA TYR A 35 8.15 -15.90 0.59
C TYR A 35 6.90 -16.61 1.12
N PHE A 36 7.10 -17.54 2.06
CA PHE A 36 6.02 -18.13 2.86
C PHE A 36 4.82 -18.63 2.04
N ASP A 37 3.66 -17.99 2.20
CA ASP A 37 2.41 -18.36 1.55
C ASP A 37 2.42 -18.10 0.04
N ASP A 38 3.38 -17.34 -0.49
CA ASP A 38 3.58 -17.20 -1.94
C ASP A 38 3.79 -18.58 -2.57
N PHE A 39 4.59 -19.45 -1.94
CA PHE A 39 4.77 -20.82 -2.41
C PHE A 39 3.46 -21.61 -2.34
N GLY A 40 2.65 -21.36 -1.31
CA GLY A 40 1.37 -22.02 -1.09
C GLY A 40 0.35 -21.65 -2.17
N TYR A 41 0.20 -20.36 -2.48
CA TYR A 41 -0.68 -19.91 -3.55
C TYR A 41 -0.12 -20.28 -4.93
N ALA A 42 1.19 -20.18 -5.14
CA ALA A 42 1.81 -20.55 -6.42
C ALA A 42 1.61 -22.04 -6.76
N SER A 43 1.46 -22.91 -5.76
CA SER A 43 1.26 -24.36 -5.91
C SER A 43 -0.15 -24.86 -5.59
N LEU A 44 -1.13 -23.98 -5.36
CA LEU A 44 -2.51 -24.32 -4.93
C LEU A 44 -2.56 -25.24 -3.69
N SER A 45 -1.71 -24.94 -2.71
CA SER A 45 -1.49 -25.76 -1.50
C SER A 45 -1.69 -25.05 -0.18
N TYR A 46 -1.99 -23.75 -0.21
CA TYR A 46 -2.20 -22.98 1.01
C TYR A 46 -3.56 -23.35 1.64
N ARG A 47 -3.52 -23.97 2.83
CA ARG A 47 -4.68 -24.45 3.64
C ARG A 47 -5.51 -25.59 3.02
N TYR A 48 -5.62 -25.62 1.70
CA TYR A 48 -6.17 -26.71 0.92
C TYR A 48 -5.14 -27.07 -0.15
N THR A 49 -4.95 -28.36 -0.39
CA THR A 49 -4.09 -28.84 -1.48
C THR A 49 -4.98 -29.38 -2.58
N GLU A 50 -4.94 -28.73 -3.74
CA GLU A 50 -5.62 -29.18 -4.94
C GLU A 50 -5.10 -30.57 -5.35
N PRO A 51 -5.91 -31.64 -5.27
CA PRO A 51 -5.43 -33.02 -5.39
C PRO A 51 -4.70 -33.35 -6.69
N ASN A 52 -5.04 -32.62 -7.77
CA ASN A 52 -4.48 -32.82 -9.10
C ASN A 52 -3.53 -31.70 -9.54
N ALA A 53 -3.13 -30.80 -8.64
CA ALA A 53 -2.09 -29.81 -8.91
C ALA A 53 -0.74 -30.35 -8.44
N SER A 54 0.18 -30.56 -9.39
CA SER A 54 1.58 -30.87 -9.07
C SER A 54 2.43 -29.64 -9.36
N ALA A 55 3.10 -29.10 -8.33
CA ALA A 55 3.86 -27.86 -8.45
C ALA A 55 3.00 -26.72 -9.03
N MET A 56 3.42 -26.13 -10.15
CA MET A 56 2.70 -25.06 -10.85
C MET A 56 1.89 -25.56 -12.07
N ASN A 57 1.75 -26.88 -12.23
CA ASN A 57 1.02 -27.47 -13.35
C ASN A 57 -0.46 -27.60 -13.01
N TYR A 58 -1.19 -26.50 -13.17
CA TYR A 58 -2.65 -26.47 -13.03
C TYR A 58 -3.30 -25.59 -14.10
N ASN A 59 -4.57 -25.87 -14.38
CA ASN A 59 -5.39 -25.12 -15.33
C ASN A 59 -6.34 -24.13 -14.62
N LEU A 60 -7.11 -23.36 -15.40
CA LEU A 60 -8.01 -22.35 -14.84
C LEU A 60 -9.15 -22.94 -14.00
N SER A 61 -9.65 -24.13 -14.35
CA SER A 61 -10.70 -24.82 -13.58
C SER A 61 -10.21 -25.16 -12.18
N GLN A 62 -8.97 -25.65 -12.06
CA GLN A 62 -8.35 -25.98 -10.77
C GLN A 62 -8.11 -24.73 -9.91
N ILE A 63 -7.81 -23.58 -10.53
CA ILE A 63 -7.73 -22.30 -9.80
C ILE A 63 -9.10 -21.94 -9.21
N PHE A 64 -10.18 -22.08 -9.99
CA PHE A 64 -11.53 -21.79 -9.49
C PHE A 64 -11.97 -22.77 -8.39
N ASP A 65 -11.65 -24.06 -8.53
CA ASP A 65 -11.95 -25.07 -7.52
C ASP A 65 -11.22 -24.79 -6.20
N TYR A 66 -9.91 -24.55 -6.28
CA TYR A 66 -9.09 -24.12 -5.14
C TYR A 66 -9.65 -22.86 -4.46
N LEU A 67 -10.03 -21.84 -5.23
CA LEU A 67 -10.60 -20.60 -4.69
C LEU A 67 -11.98 -20.81 -4.07
N GLY A 68 -12.79 -21.72 -4.64
CA GLY A 68 -14.06 -22.17 -4.07
C GLY A 68 -13.85 -22.79 -2.70
N HIS A 69 -12.91 -23.73 -2.58
CA HIS A 69 -12.52 -24.32 -1.30
C HIS A 69 -11.97 -23.27 -0.33
N HIS A 70 -11.08 -22.40 -0.79
CA HIS A 70 -10.53 -21.31 0.01
C HIS A 70 -11.63 -20.37 0.55
N TYR A 71 -12.65 -20.06 -0.25
CA TYR A 71 -13.80 -19.25 0.18
C TYR A 71 -14.58 -19.94 1.30
N GLN A 72 -14.73 -21.27 1.22
CA GLN A 72 -15.44 -22.07 2.22
C GLN A 72 -14.65 -22.25 3.52
N ILE A 73 -13.31 -22.41 3.47
CA ILE A 73 -12.53 -22.84 4.63
C ILE A 73 -11.58 -21.78 5.22
N TRP A 74 -11.23 -20.74 4.47
CA TRP A 74 -10.24 -19.75 4.92
C TRP A 74 -10.71 -18.29 4.86
N GLY A 75 -11.26 -17.83 3.73
CA GLY A 75 -11.78 -16.47 3.65
C GLY A 75 -12.12 -15.97 2.26
N GLY A 76 -12.89 -14.87 2.24
CA GLY A 76 -13.51 -14.34 1.02
C GLY A 76 -12.59 -13.54 0.09
N ARG A 77 -11.28 -13.46 0.36
CA ARG A 77 -10.29 -12.64 -0.39
C ARG A 77 -9.93 -13.22 -1.77
N VAL A 78 -10.91 -13.86 -2.43
CA VAL A 78 -10.69 -14.69 -3.62
C VAL A 78 -10.30 -13.88 -4.86
N VAL A 79 -10.74 -12.62 -4.99
CA VAL A 79 -10.33 -11.75 -6.09
C VAL A 79 -8.82 -11.50 -6.08
N SER A 80 -8.30 -11.14 -4.91
CA SER A 80 -6.86 -10.85 -4.73
C SER A 80 -6.03 -12.10 -4.95
N PHE A 81 -6.46 -13.24 -4.41
CA PHE A 81 -5.72 -14.49 -4.57
C PHE A 81 -5.84 -15.09 -5.96
N PHE A 82 -6.96 -14.92 -6.67
CA PHE A 82 -7.05 -15.24 -8.09
C PHE A 82 -5.97 -14.51 -8.89
N GLN A 83 -5.84 -13.20 -8.67
CA GLN A 83 -4.81 -12.38 -9.33
C GLN A 83 -3.41 -12.82 -8.92
N CYS A 84 -3.18 -13.11 -7.63
CA CYS A 84 -1.94 -13.65 -7.13
C CYS A 84 -1.51 -14.91 -7.88
N ILE A 85 -2.40 -15.92 -7.92
CA ILE A 85 -2.16 -17.23 -8.51
C ILE A 85 -1.89 -17.10 -10.01
N VAL A 86 -2.69 -16.31 -10.73
CA VAL A 86 -2.50 -16.10 -12.17
C VAL A 86 -1.15 -15.44 -12.47
N LEU A 87 -0.74 -14.44 -11.67
CA LEU A 87 0.55 -13.77 -11.83
C LEU A 87 1.72 -14.68 -11.45
N MET A 88 1.60 -15.43 -10.36
CA MET A 88 2.61 -16.38 -9.92
C MET A 88 2.76 -17.53 -10.90
N ARG A 89 1.68 -18.01 -11.53
CA ARG A 89 1.74 -19.01 -12.59
C ARG A 89 2.61 -18.58 -13.78
N GLY A 90 2.67 -17.27 -14.07
CA GLY A 90 3.60 -16.70 -15.06
C GLY A 90 5.05 -16.56 -14.57
N GLY A 91 5.35 -17.03 -13.36
CA GLY A 91 6.66 -16.99 -12.73
C GLY A 91 7.03 -15.64 -12.12
N LEU A 92 8.18 -15.62 -11.44
CA LEU A 92 8.74 -14.42 -10.82
C LEU A 92 8.83 -13.21 -11.79
N PRO A 93 9.28 -13.35 -13.06
CA PRO A 93 9.35 -12.21 -13.97
C PRO A 93 8.02 -11.49 -14.17
N LEU A 94 6.91 -12.23 -14.32
CA LEU A 94 5.60 -11.64 -14.57
C LEU A 94 5.11 -10.84 -13.37
N ILE A 95 5.10 -11.44 -12.18
CA ILE A 95 4.58 -10.78 -10.98
C ILE A 95 5.41 -9.54 -10.61
N ARG A 96 6.74 -9.62 -10.68
CA ARG A 96 7.65 -8.49 -10.44
C ARG A 96 7.39 -7.32 -11.39
N THR A 97 7.13 -7.64 -12.67
CA THR A 97 6.83 -6.63 -13.70
C THR A 97 5.48 -5.99 -13.46
N VAL A 98 4.42 -6.79 -13.29
CA VAL A 98 3.05 -6.29 -13.10
C VAL A 98 2.96 -5.44 -11.83
N GLN A 99 3.60 -5.86 -10.75
CA GLN A 99 3.61 -5.09 -9.51
C GLN A 99 4.30 -3.73 -9.67
N SER A 100 5.46 -3.70 -10.33
CA SER A 100 6.17 -2.44 -10.64
C SER A 100 5.31 -1.50 -11.51
N ILE A 101 4.57 -2.06 -12.48
CA ILE A 101 3.61 -1.31 -13.30
C ILE A 101 2.48 -0.74 -12.43
N VAL A 102 1.84 -1.57 -11.59
CA VAL A 102 0.70 -1.14 -10.75
C VAL A 102 1.13 -0.01 -9.80
N ILE A 103 2.27 -0.15 -9.12
CA ILE A 103 2.78 0.91 -8.23
C ILE A 103 3.06 2.19 -9.03
N THR A 104 3.75 2.08 -10.18
CA THR A 104 4.01 3.24 -11.05
C THR A 104 2.71 3.94 -11.46
N LEU A 105 1.69 3.17 -11.86
CA LEU A 105 0.39 3.72 -12.28
C LEU A 105 -0.35 4.40 -11.12
N ILE A 106 -0.26 3.88 -9.89
CA ILE A 106 -0.80 4.54 -8.69
C ILE A 106 -0.15 5.92 -8.52
N PHE A 107 1.18 6.01 -8.55
CA PHE A 107 1.89 7.29 -8.39
C PHE A 107 1.64 8.26 -9.56
N ALA A 108 1.54 7.75 -10.79
CA ALA A 108 1.15 8.56 -11.95
C ALA A 108 -0.28 9.12 -11.81
N CYS A 109 -1.21 8.33 -11.26
CA CYS A 109 -2.56 8.79 -10.93
C CYS A 109 -2.53 9.86 -9.83
N ILE A 110 -1.76 9.65 -8.75
CA ILE A 110 -1.59 10.63 -7.66
C ILE A 110 -1.11 11.97 -8.21
N TYR A 111 -0.05 11.97 -9.02
CA TYR A 111 0.47 13.16 -9.68
C TYR A 111 -0.61 13.85 -10.51
N LYS A 112 -1.29 13.12 -11.39
CA LYS A 112 -2.30 13.70 -12.29
C LYS A 112 -3.49 14.28 -11.53
N ILE A 113 -3.96 13.61 -10.47
CA ILE A 113 -5.07 14.09 -9.65
C ILE A 113 -4.67 15.37 -8.91
N SER A 114 -3.48 15.42 -8.30
CA SER A 114 -3.02 16.59 -7.54
C SER A 114 -3.02 17.90 -8.35
N GLN A 115 -2.88 17.81 -9.68
CA GLN A 115 -2.82 18.94 -10.61
C GLN A 115 -4.13 19.24 -11.37
N THR A 116 -5.21 18.47 -11.19
CA THR A 116 -6.39 18.56 -12.06
C THR A 116 -7.09 19.93 -12.04
N ASP A 117 -7.03 20.66 -10.92
CA ASP A 117 -7.62 22.00 -10.77
C ASP A 117 -6.54 23.10 -10.74
N GLY A 118 -5.58 22.99 -11.66
CA GLY A 118 -4.52 23.97 -11.92
C GLY A 118 -3.14 23.31 -12.10
N GLU A 119 -2.44 23.60 -13.18
CA GLU A 119 -1.08 23.10 -13.32
C GLU A 119 -0.10 24.01 -12.58
N THR A 120 0.70 23.43 -11.69
CA THR A 120 1.95 24.10 -11.28
C THR A 120 2.86 24.18 -12.49
N LYS A 121 3.56 25.31 -12.66
CA LYS A 121 4.64 25.40 -13.65
C LYS A 121 5.80 24.46 -13.33
N ARG A 122 5.84 23.83 -12.14
CA ARG A 122 6.90 22.93 -11.65
C ARG A 122 6.53 21.45 -11.80
N THR A 123 5.96 21.07 -12.94
CA THR A 123 5.49 19.70 -13.20
C THR A 123 6.55 18.62 -12.94
N PHE A 124 7.79 18.85 -13.39
CA PHE A 124 8.92 17.96 -13.14
C PHE A 124 9.21 17.74 -11.65
N PHE A 125 9.31 18.82 -10.86
CA PHE A 125 9.59 18.71 -9.42
C PHE A 125 8.43 18.05 -8.69
N LEU A 126 7.18 18.35 -9.06
CA LEU A 126 6.05 17.65 -8.46
C LEU A 126 6.09 16.14 -8.78
N ALA A 127 6.39 15.76 -10.01
CA ALA A 127 6.55 14.35 -10.38
C ALA A 127 7.65 13.67 -9.55
N LEU A 128 8.79 14.32 -9.37
CA LEU A 128 9.87 13.83 -8.49
C LEU A 128 9.41 13.67 -7.03
N MET A 129 8.74 14.68 -6.47
CA MET A 129 8.23 14.61 -5.10
C MET A 129 7.21 13.49 -4.92
N VAL A 130 6.29 13.34 -5.87
CA VAL A 130 5.30 12.26 -5.84
C VAL A 130 5.98 10.89 -5.87
N CYS A 131 6.98 10.69 -6.73
CA CYS A 131 7.75 9.44 -6.74
C CYS A 131 8.52 9.23 -5.43
N ALA A 132 9.07 10.31 -4.84
CA ALA A 132 9.81 10.24 -3.58
C ALA A 132 8.93 9.89 -2.37
N LEU A 133 7.60 10.06 -2.45
CA LEU A 133 6.69 9.58 -1.41
C LEU A 133 6.79 8.06 -1.24
N TYR A 134 7.07 7.29 -2.30
CA TYR A 134 7.31 5.85 -2.20
C TYR A 134 8.47 5.53 -1.24
N GLY A 135 9.56 6.28 -1.32
CA GLY A 135 10.72 6.11 -0.45
C GLY A 135 10.54 6.61 0.98
N THR A 136 9.35 7.10 1.36
CA THR A 136 9.03 7.38 2.77
C THR A 136 8.52 6.15 3.52
N LEU A 137 8.13 5.09 2.80
CA LEU A 137 7.75 3.81 3.40
C LEU A 137 9.03 3.07 3.82
N SER A 138 9.12 2.68 5.08
CA SER A 138 10.28 1.95 5.60
C SER A 138 10.34 0.52 5.07
N ILE A 139 11.51 -0.12 5.20
CA ILE A 139 11.65 -1.54 4.94
C ILE A 139 10.67 -2.39 5.78
N SER A 140 10.41 -2.02 7.04
CA SER A 140 9.46 -2.75 7.89
C SER A 140 8.03 -2.76 7.35
N VAL A 141 7.63 -1.74 6.59
CA VAL A 141 6.33 -1.72 5.89
C VAL A 141 6.43 -2.42 4.53
N GLN A 142 7.48 -2.12 3.76
CA GLN A 142 7.62 -2.63 2.41
C GLN A 142 7.89 -4.15 2.37
N ALA A 143 8.69 -4.70 3.29
CA ALA A 143 9.04 -6.12 3.29
C ALA A 143 7.81 -7.03 3.44
N VAL A 144 6.94 -6.71 4.41
CA VAL A 144 5.74 -7.52 4.71
C VAL A 144 4.51 -7.11 3.91
N GLY A 145 4.59 -6.08 3.07
CA GLY A 145 3.42 -5.52 2.38
C GLY A 145 3.61 -5.35 0.88
N THR A 146 4.74 -4.80 0.46
CA THR A 146 5.08 -4.62 -0.97
C THR A 146 5.85 -5.83 -1.48
N TYR A 147 6.99 -6.18 -0.89
CA TYR A 147 7.86 -7.23 -1.43
C TYR A 147 7.40 -8.65 -1.13
N TRP A 148 6.38 -8.79 -0.28
CA TRP A 148 5.64 -10.04 -0.13
C TRP A 148 4.47 -10.05 -1.11
N PHE A 149 4.51 -10.92 -2.12
CA PHE A 149 3.62 -10.81 -3.27
C PHE A 149 2.14 -11.04 -2.92
N SER A 150 1.83 -12.07 -2.13
CA SER A 150 0.47 -12.37 -1.68
C SER A 150 -0.12 -11.22 -0.85
N ALA A 151 0.70 -10.55 -0.03
CA ALA A 151 0.29 -9.34 0.68
C ALA A 151 0.10 -8.16 -0.30
N SER A 152 1.03 -7.94 -1.23
CA SER A 152 0.93 -6.80 -2.15
C SER A 152 -0.34 -6.81 -2.99
N VAL A 153 -0.76 -7.98 -3.49
CA VAL A 153 -2.02 -8.07 -4.25
C VAL A 153 -3.25 -7.82 -3.39
N LEU A 154 -3.16 -7.97 -2.06
CA LEU A 154 -4.24 -7.66 -1.11
C LEU A 154 -4.32 -6.16 -0.77
N TYR A 155 -3.18 -5.48 -0.64
CA TYR A 155 -3.16 -4.09 -0.14
C TYR A 155 -2.97 -3.04 -1.25
N ILE A 156 -2.19 -3.34 -2.29
CA ILE A 156 -1.78 -2.35 -3.31
C ILE A 156 -2.72 -2.40 -4.53
N PHE A 157 -3.03 -3.59 -5.05
CA PHE A 157 -3.88 -3.74 -6.23
C PHE A 157 -5.31 -3.21 -6.00
N PRO A 158 -5.95 -3.46 -4.84
CA PRO A 158 -7.29 -2.92 -4.59
C PRO A 158 -7.30 -1.41 -4.44
N PHE A 159 -6.20 -0.81 -3.96
CA PHE A 159 -6.04 0.64 -3.98
C PHE A 159 -5.98 1.19 -5.41
N PHE A 160 -5.27 0.50 -6.32
CA PHE A 160 -5.28 0.85 -7.74
C PHE A 160 -6.70 0.77 -8.34
N TYR A 161 -7.44 -0.31 -8.05
CA TYR A 161 -8.84 -0.45 -8.49
C TYR A 161 -9.72 0.66 -7.93
N LEU A 162 -9.59 0.99 -6.65
CA LEU A 162 -10.30 2.11 -6.03
C LEU A 162 -9.99 3.42 -6.73
N LEU A 163 -8.71 3.75 -6.92
CA LEU A 163 -8.28 5.03 -7.46
C LEU A 163 -8.75 5.21 -8.91
N VAL A 164 -8.56 4.20 -9.76
CA VAL A 164 -8.99 4.25 -11.17
C VAL A 164 -10.51 4.18 -11.27
N GLY A 165 -11.18 3.33 -10.48
CA GLY A 165 -12.63 3.23 -10.42
C GLY A 165 -13.27 4.56 -10.04
N MET A 166 -12.74 5.23 -9.01
CA MET A 166 -13.19 6.56 -8.60
C MET A 166 -12.91 7.63 -9.64
N LEU A 167 -11.79 7.58 -10.37
CA LEU A 167 -11.53 8.50 -11.49
C LEU A 167 -12.55 8.34 -12.61
N CYS A 168 -12.88 7.10 -12.97
CA CYS A 168 -13.94 6.78 -13.92
C CYS A 168 -15.31 7.25 -13.42
N TYR A 169 -15.60 7.07 -12.13
CA TYR A 169 -16.85 7.52 -11.53
C TYR A 169 -16.98 9.05 -11.54
N LYS A 170 -15.92 9.78 -11.15
CA LYS A 170 -15.83 11.25 -11.25
C LYS A 170 -16.10 11.73 -12.68
N LYS A 171 -15.49 11.08 -13.67
CA LYS A 171 -15.67 11.38 -15.10
C LYS A 171 -17.12 11.17 -15.55
N ALA A 172 -17.72 10.04 -15.19
CA ALA A 172 -19.10 9.71 -15.52
C ALA A 172 -20.12 10.65 -14.84
N LEU A 173 -19.83 11.12 -13.63
CA LEU A 173 -20.71 12.05 -12.93
C LEU A 173 -20.55 13.49 -13.42
N PHE A 174 -19.33 13.99 -13.65
CA PHE A 174 -19.06 15.41 -13.83
C PHE A 174 -18.60 15.84 -15.22
N GLN A 175 -17.96 14.97 -16.02
CA GLN A 175 -17.21 15.42 -17.19
C GLN A 175 -17.81 14.96 -18.53
N TYR A 176 -18.25 13.70 -18.64
CA TYR A 176 -18.72 13.16 -19.91
C TYR A 176 -20.24 13.06 -19.99
N ARG A 177 -20.75 13.04 -21.23
CA ARG A 177 -22.16 12.79 -21.58
C ARG A 177 -22.24 11.70 -22.65
N GLY A 178 -23.39 11.03 -22.77
CA GLY A 178 -23.64 10.04 -23.83
C GLY A 178 -22.83 8.75 -23.69
N LYS A 179 -22.33 8.18 -24.80
CA LYS A 179 -21.65 6.86 -24.80
C LYS A 179 -20.40 6.80 -23.91
N ALA A 180 -19.59 7.87 -23.91
CA ALA A 180 -18.37 7.94 -23.10
C ALA A 180 -18.66 7.95 -21.58
N GLU A 181 -19.80 8.49 -21.19
CA GLU A 181 -20.29 8.49 -19.81
C GLU A 181 -20.54 7.05 -19.33
N TRP A 182 -21.31 6.28 -20.09
CA TRP A 182 -21.67 4.89 -19.75
C TRP A 182 -20.46 3.96 -19.73
N LYS A 183 -19.51 4.11 -20.67
CA LYS A 183 -18.25 3.34 -20.64
C LYS A 183 -17.49 3.55 -19.32
N ASN A 184 -17.32 4.80 -18.90
CA ASN A 184 -16.65 5.10 -17.64
C ASN A 184 -17.47 4.64 -16.42
N TYR A 185 -18.79 4.74 -16.50
CA TYR A 185 -19.68 4.31 -15.42
C TYR A 185 -19.61 2.79 -15.18
N PHE A 186 -19.71 1.96 -16.23
CA PHE A 186 -19.59 0.51 -16.11
C PHE A 186 -18.18 0.06 -15.71
N LEU A 187 -17.14 0.73 -16.25
CA LEU A 187 -15.77 0.47 -15.81
C LEU A 187 -15.58 0.81 -14.32
N ALA A 188 -16.17 1.91 -13.86
CA ALA A 188 -16.14 2.29 -12.44
C ALA A 188 -16.85 1.24 -11.58
N MET A 189 -18.04 0.78 -11.98
CA MET A 189 -18.77 -0.29 -11.28
C MET A 189 -17.90 -1.55 -11.14
N PHE A 190 -17.29 -2.00 -12.23
CA PHE A 190 -16.42 -3.18 -12.22
C PHE A 190 -15.21 -3.01 -11.30
N LEU A 191 -14.48 -1.90 -11.42
CA LEU A 191 -13.29 -1.65 -10.61
C LEU A 191 -13.61 -1.45 -9.13
N LEU A 192 -14.71 -0.76 -8.80
CA LEU A 192 -15.13 -0.55 -7.42
C LEU A 192 -15.67 -1.84 -6.78
N PHE A 193 -16.33 -2.71 -7.56
CA PHE A 193 -16.65 -4.07 -7.14
C PHE A 193 -15.38 -4.86 -6.79
N LEU A 194 -14.37 -4.84 -7.67
CA LEU A 194 -13.10 -5.53 -7.41
C LEU A 194 -12.39 -4.96 -6.17
N ALA A 195 -12.29 -3.63 -6.04
CA ALA A 195 -11.72 -2.99 -4.87
C ALA A 195 -12.44 -3.44 -3.59
N ALA A 196 -13.77 -3.54 -3.65
CA ALA A 196 -14.58 -3.88 -2.49
C ALA A 196 -14.52 -5.36 -2.11
N PHE A 197 -14.40 -6.26 -3.09
CA PHE A 197 -14.34 -7.71 -2.89
C PHE A 197 -12.91 -8.23 -2.60
N SER A 198 -11.89 -7.38 -2.69
CA SER A 198 -10.49 -7.82 -2.57
C SER A 198 -10.04 -8.11 -1.14
N MET A 199 -10.33 -7.22 -0.19
CA MET A 199 -9.90 -7.30 1.21
C MET A 199 -10.77 -6.42 2.10
N GLU A 200 -10.87 -6.72 3.39
CA GLU A 200 -11.79 -6.05 4.34
C GLU A 200 -11.51 -4.54 4.44
N GLN A 201 -10.23 -4.16 4.47
CA GLN A 201 -9.82 -2.75 4.50
C GLN A 201 -10.17 -1.99 3.21
N SER A 202 -9.88 -2.58 2.04
CA SER A 202 -10.17 -1.95 0.74
C SER A 202 -11.68 -1.91 0.46
N GLY A 203 -12.37 -2.97 0.85
CA GLY A 203 -13.82 -3.13 1.02
C GLY A 203 -14.51 -1.90 1.57
N PHE A 204 -14.25 -1.68 2.85
CA PHE A 204 -14.89 -0.60 3.58
C PHE A 204 -14.42 0.77 3.10
N ALA A 205 -13.14 0.93 2.75
CA ALA A 205 -12.63 2.16 2.16
C ALA A 205 -13.36 2.55 0.88
N ALA A 206 -13.61 1.59 -0.02
CA ALA A 206 -14.34 1.81 -1.26
C ALA A 206 -15.78 2.28 -1.00
N ILE A 207 -16.49 1.64 -0.07
CA ILE A 207 -17.85 2.05 0.32
C ILE A 207 -17.83 3.49 0.85
N VAL A 208 -16.96 3.78 1.82
CA VAL A 208 -16.85 5.11 2.44
C VAL A 208 -16.55 6.18 1.38
N THR A 209 -15.59 5.92 0.49
CA THR A 209 -15.24 6.86 -0.59
C THR A 209 -16.38 7.07 -1.58
N VAL A 210 -17.06 6.01 -2.03
CA VAL A 210 -18.16 6.09 -3.00
C VAL A 210 -19.35 6.84 -2.41
N VAL A 211 -19.72 6.53 -1.16
CA VAL A 211 -20.83 7.20 -0.45
C VAL A 211 -20.51 8.67 -0.24
N ALA A 212 -19.32 8.99 0.28
CA ALA A 212 -18.90 10.38 0.51
C ALA A 212 -18.87 11.19 -0.79
N PHE A 213 -18.27 10.64 -1.86
CA PHE A 213 -18.19 11.33 -3.14
C PHE A 213 -19.56 11.53 -3.79
N SER A 214 -20.45 10.55 -3.66
CA SER A 214 -21.84 10.64 -4.13
C SER A 214 -22.62 11.72 -3.37
N ALA A 215 -22.44 11.82 -2.05
CA ALA A 215 -23.02 12.87 -1.23
C ALA A 215 -22.50 14.26 -1.64
N CYS A 216 -21.18 14.41 -1.84
CA CYS A 216 -20.59 15.64 -2.38
C CYS A 216 -21.14 16.00 -3.76
N ALA A 217 -21.38 15.00 -4.62
CA ALA A 217 -21.94 15.23 -5.95
C ALA A 217 -23.39 15.70 -5.93
N LEU A 218 -24.24 15.10 -5.08
CA LEU A 218 -25.61 15.57 -4.86
C LEU A 218 -25.63 16.99 -4.31
N TRP A 219 -24.78 17.28 -3.32
CA TRP A 219 -24.67 18.61 -2.73
C TRP A 219 -24.25 19.66 -3.77
N LYS A 220 -23.25 19.35 -4.60
CA LYS A 220 -22.73 20.26 -5.62
C LYS A 220 -23.68 20.50 -6.78
N LYS A 221 -24.31 19.44 -7.29
CA LYS A 221 -25.16 19.52 -8.50
C LYS A 221 -26.62 19.85 -8.19
N LYS A 222 -27.09 19.60 -6.96
CA LYS A 222 -28.49 19.77 -6.54
C LYS A 222 -29.50 19.06 -7.47
N ASP A 223 -29.06 17.99 -8.14
CA ASP A 223 -29.84 17.25 -9.12
C ASP A 223 -30.17 15.86 -8.57
N LYS A 224 -31.43 15.65 -8.19
CA LYS A 224 -31.92 14.37 -7.66
C LYS A 224 -31.91 13.25 -8.70
N SER A 225 -31.89 13.56 -10.00
CA SER A 225 -31.84 12.54 -11.05
C SER A 225 -30.53 11.72 -11.01
N LEU A 226 -29.47 12.28 -10.41
CA LEU A 226 -28.20 11.59 -10.17
C LEU A 226 -28.35 10.34 -9.30
N LEU A 227 -29.41 10.24 -8.49
CA LEU A 227 -29.69 9.05 -7.68
C LEU A 227 -29.79 7.78 -8.54
N LYS A 228 -30.26 7.89 -9.79
CA LYS A 228 -30.31 6.76 -10.75
C LYS A 228 -28.93 6.17 -11.07
N LYS A 229 -27.85 6.94 -10.89
CA LYS A 229 -26.46 6.51 -11.07
C LYS A 229 -25.77 6.23 -9.74
N ILE A 230 -26.11 6.97 -8.70
CA ILE A 230 -25.50 6.80 -7.37
C ILE A 230 -25.92 5.47 -6.74
N ILE A 231 -27.22 5.15 -6.78
CA ILE A 231 -27.75 3.95 -6.11
C ILE A 231 -27.10 2.68 -6.68
N PRO A 232 -27.07 2.42 -8.00
CA PRO A 232 -26.43 1.20 -8.50
C PRO A 232 -24.93 1.15 -8.20
N MET A 233 -24.23 2.29 -8.21
CA MET A 233 -22.81 2.35 -7.86
C MET A 233 -22.55 1.94 -6.40
N ILE A 234 -23.35 2.45 -5.47
CA ILE A 234 -23.28 2.07 -4.05
C ILE A 234 -23.62 0.59 -3.90
N LEU A 235 -24.71 0.12 -4.51
CA LEU A 235 -25.14 -1.28 -4.42
C LEU A 235 -24.04 -2.23 -4.89
N VAL A 236 -23.43 -1.97 -6.06
CA VAL A 236 -22.36 -2.82 -6.61
C VAL A 236 -21.14 -2.85 -5.68
N THR A 237 -20.75 -1.71 -5.13
CA THR A 237 -19.63 -1.62 -4.18
C THR A 237 -19.94 -2.38 -2.88
N VAL A 238 -21.14 -2.20 -2.33
CA VAL A 238 -21.61 -2.90 -1.13
C VAL A 238 -21.73 -4.40 -1.38
N THR A 239 -22.25 -4.83 -2.54
CA THR A 239 -22.34 -6.25 -2.91
C THR A 239 -20.96 -6.90 -2.94
N GLY A 240 -19.95 -6.25 -3.53
CA GLY A 240 -18.57 -6.76 -3.51
C GLY A 240 -18.05 -6.98 -2.08
N PHE A 241 -18.30 -6.03 -1.19
CA PHE A 241 -17.92 -6.16 0.22
C PHE A 241 -18.73 -7.21 0.98
N ILE A 242 -20.03 -7.35 0.70
CA ILE A 242 -20.87 -8.37 1.33
C ILE A 242 -20.35 -9.76 0.96
N ILE A 243 -20.09 -10.04 -0.33
CA ILE A 243 -19.56 -11.33 -0.78
C ILE A 243 -18.23 -11.65 -0.08
N LEU A 244 -17.35 -10.65 0.12
CA LEU A 244 -16.12 -10.82 0.88
C LEU A 244 -16.38 -11.28 2.32
N ILE A 245 -17.31 -10.62 3.02
CA ILE A 245 -17.52 -10.80 4.47
C ILE A 245 -18.31 -12.07 4.77
N ILE A 246 -19.30 -12.42 3.96
CA ILE A 246 -20.17 -13.59 4.18
C ILE A 246 -19.48 -14.93 3.86
N ALA A 247 -18.24 -14.90 3.37
CA ALA A 247 -17.49 -16.12 3.10
C ALA A 247 -17.41 -17.01 4.35
N PRO A 248 -17.89 -18.26 4.31
CA PRO A 248 -17.91 -19.16 5.47
C PRO A 248 -16.51 -19.36 6.07
N GLY A 249 -15.48 -19.33 5.23
CA GLY A 249 -14.09 -19.43 5.65
C GLY A 249 -13.66 -18.36 6.64
N ASN A 250 -14.27 -17.16 6.61
CA ASN A 250 -13.97 -16.13 7.61
C ASN A 250 -14.34 -16.57 9.03
N ALA A 251 -15.47 -17.28 9.19
CA ALA A 251 -15.91 -17.79 10.48
C ALA A 251 -15.02 -18.94 10.97
N ILE A 252 -14.61 -19.84 10.06
CA ILE A 252 -13.68 -20.93 10.38
C ILE A 252 -12.31 -20.38 10.76
N ARG A 253 -11.79 -19.42 9.99
CA ARG A 253 -10.53 -18.73 10.29
C ARG A 253 -10.59 -18.01 11.63
N LYS A 254 -11.71 -17.39 11.98
CA LYS A 254 -11.93 -16.77 13.29
C LYS A 254 -11.80 -17.76 14.45
N ALA A 255 -12.26 -19.00 14.25
CA ALA A 255 -12.20 -20.07 15.25
C ALA A 255 -10.82 -20.78 15.31
N HIS A 256 -9.86 -20.39 14.45
CA HIS A 256 -8.53 -21.00 14.45
C HIS A 256 -7.78 -20.70 15.76
N PRO A 257 -7.07 -21.67 16.37
CA PRO A 257 -6.39 -21.52 17.67
C PRO A 257 -5.46 -20.30 17.75
N PHE A 258 -4.81 -19.96 16.64
CA PHE A 258 -3.96 -18.77 16.50
C PHE A 258 -4.65 -17.45 16.91
N TYR A 259 -5.97 -17.33 16.80
CA TYR A 259 -6.72 -16.13 17.18
C TYR A 259 -7.54 -16.29 18.46
N ALA A 260 -7.46 -17.43 19.13
CA ALA A 260 -8.28 -17.74 20.31
C ALA A 260 -8.10 -16.69 21.41
N ASP A 261 -6.86 -16.32 21.72
CA ASP A 261 -6.55 -15.35 22.78
C ASP A 261 -7.23 -13.99 22.55
N TYR A 262 -7.28 -13.51 21.30
CA TYR A 262 -7.94 -12.25 20.98
C TYR A 262 -9.46 -12.38 21.03
N TYR A 263 -10.04 -13.41 20.40
CA TYR A 263 -11.49 -13.54 20.29
C TYR A 263 -12.16 -13.99 21.59
N ASN A 264 -11.41 -14.53 22.54
CA ASN A 264 -11.88 -14.83 23.90
C ASN A 264 -12.01 -13.57 24.79
N LEU A 265 -11.42 -12.44 24.39
CA LEU A 265 -11.60 -11.18 25.13
C LEU A 265 -13.02 -10.63 24.96
N PRO A 266 -13.59 -9.94 25.96
CA PRO A 266 -14.80 -9.14 25.77
C PRO A 266 -14.63 -8.14 24.62
N PHE A 267 -15.70 -7.85 23.87
CA PHE A 267 -15.66 -7.02 22.67
C PHE A 267 -14.99 -5.64 22.89
N LEU A 268 -15.25 -4.99 24.04
CA LEU A 268 -14.61 -3.70 24.37
C LEU A 268 -13.09 -3.84 24.57
N ASN A 269 -12.63 -4.97 25.12
CA ASN A 269 -11.20 -5.24 25.27
C ASN A 269 -10.54 -5.58 23.93
N GLN A 270 -11.25 -6.26 23.02
CA GLN A 270 -10.80 -6.45 21.64
C GLN A 270 -10.56 -5.10 20.94
N ILE A 271 -11.54 -4.19 21.04
CA ILE A 271 -11.41 -2.82 20.50
C ILE A 271 -10.24 -2.10 21.15
N LYS A 272 -10.07 -2.18 22.47
CA LYS A 272 -8.97 -1.52 23.19
C LYS A 272 -7.60 -2.00 22.67
N VAL A 273 -7.41 -3.31 22.52
CA VAL A 273 -6.17 -3.90 22.00
C VAL A 273 -5.90 -3.44 20.56
N SER A 274 -6.91 -3.52 19.70
CA SER A 274 -6.76 -3.10 18.30
C SER A 274 -6.53 -1.60 18.17
N PHE A 275 -7.24 -0.77 18.95
CA PHE A 275 -7.03 0.68 19.02
C PHE A 275 -5.60 1.03 19.38
N THR A 276 -5.05 0.41 20.43
CA THR A 276 -3.66 0.64 20.84
C THR A 276 -2.69 0.28 19.71
N ARG A 277 -2.89 -0.88 19.06
CA ARG A 277 -2.04 -1.31 17.95
C ARG A 277 -2.12 -0.38 16.75
N VAL A 278 -3.32 0.04 16.33
CA VAL A 278 -3.49 0.91 15.16
C VAL A 278 -2.66 2.19 15.29
N PHE A 279 -2.81 2.91 16.41
CA PHE A 279 -2.13 4.19 16.58
C PHE A 279 -0.64 4.05 16.93
N TYR A 280 -0.28 3.01 17.69
CA TYR A 280 1.12 2.72 17.98
C TYR A 280 1.92 2.47 16.70
N TYR A 281 1.44 1.58 15.81
CA TYR A 281 2.13 1.26 14.55
C TYR A 281 2.10 2.43 13.55
N THR A 282 0.99 3.20 13.53
CA THR A 282 0.85 4.34 12.61
C THR A 282 1.88 5.43 12.88
N TYR A 283 2.21 5.67 14.16
CA TYR A 283 3.11 6.75 14.59
C TYR A 283 4.42 6.25 15.21
N SER A 284 4.87 5.05 14.85
CA SER A 284 6.11 4.45 15.36
C SER A 284 7.37 4.98 14.67
N ASP A 285 8.53 4.65 15.23
CA ASP A 285 9.85 4.85 14.61
C ASP A 285 9.99 4.06 13.29
N LYS A 286 9.40 2.87 13.19
CA LYS A 286 9.37 2.08 11.95
C LYS A 286 8.61 2.77 10.83
N THR A 287 7.81 3.79 11.11
CA THR A 287 7.09 4.59 10.10
C THR A 287 7.57 6.04 10.06
N LYS A 288 8.72 6.35 10.68
CA LYS A 288 9.28 7.69 10.89
C LYS A 288 9.22 8.62 9.68
N LEU A 289 9.76 8.21 8.52
CA LEU A 289 9.80 9.09 7.34
C LEU A 289 8.40 9.42 6.83
N PHE A 290 7.52 8.43 6.76
CA PHE A 290 6.10 8.63 6.43
C PHE A 290 5.43 9.60 7.42
N CYS A 291 5.62 9.37 8.73
CA CYS A 291 5.08 10.22 9.80
C CYS A 291 5.54 11.67 9.68
N ILE A 292 6.84 11.91 9.48
CA ILE A 292 7.39 13.27 9.33
C ILE A 292 6.74 13.97 8.14
N VAL A 293 6.67 13.30 6.98
CA VAL A 293 6.11 13.89 5.76
C VAL A 293 4.61 14.16 5.92
N PHE A 294 3.87 13.24 6.54
CA PHE A 294 2.46 13.43 6.82
C PHE A 294 2.23 14.59 7.80
N SER A 295 3.02 14.67 8.87
CA SER A 295 2.97 15.75 9.85
C SER A 295 3.34 17.11 9.26
N LEU A 296 4.31 17.18 8.35
CA LEU A 296 4.65 18.41 7.62
C LEU A 296 3.52 18.87 6.70
N ALA A 297 2.84 17.93 6.02
CA ALA A 297 1.66 18.26 5.24
C ALA A 297 0.52 18.77 6.14
N ALA A 298 0.25 18.07 7.26
CA ALA A 298 -0.75 18.47 8.25
C ALA A 298 -0.49 19.87 8.80
N LEU A 299 0.77 20.16 9.16
CA LEU A 299 1.23 21.46 9.60
C LEU A 299 0.99 22.53 8.52
N GLY A 300 1.37 22.28 7.26
CA GLY A 300 1.15 23.21 6.16
C GLY A 300 -0.34 23.52 5.92
N MET A 301 -1.22 22.53 6.04
CA MET A 301 -2.67 22.72 5.93
C MET A 301 -3.23 23.51 7.10
N ALA A 302 -2.84 23.18 8.33
CA ALA A 302 -3.30 23.87 9.53
C ALA A 302 -2.89 25.35 9.51
N PHE A 303 -1.64 25.66 9.12
CA PHE A 303 -1.21 27.04 8.92
C PHE A 303 -1.99 27.78 7.82
N ALA A 304 -2.27 27.11 6.69
CA ALA A 304 -3.08 27.71 5.63
C ALA A 304 -4.51 28.01 6.10
N ASN A 305 -5.10 27.12 6.91
CA ASN A 305 -6.41 27.35 7.52
C ASN A 305 -6.39 28.55 8.48
N GLU A 306 -5.37 28.65 9.34
CA GLU A 306 -5.20 29.75 10.29
C GLU A 306 -5.17 31.11 9.61
N VAL A 307 -4.35 31.24 8.56
CA VAL A 307 -4.28 32.47 7.76
C VAL A 307 -5.65 32.82 7.18
N HIS A 308 -6.43 31.83 6.74
CA HIS A 308 -7.77 32.08 6.20
C HIS A 308 -8.79 32.45 7.29
N ILE A 309 -8.73 31.79 8.45
CA ILE A 309 -9.61 32.01 9.61
C ILE A 309 -9.51 33.44 10.14
N GLN A 310 -8.32 34.04 10.10
CA GLN A 310 -8.10 35.44 10.52
C GLN A 310 -8.97 36.45 9.76
N PHE A 311 -9.41 36.12 8.54
CA PHE A 311 -10.27 36.98 7.73
C PHE A 311 -11.77 36.62 7.82
N GLN A 312 -12.14 35.65 8.67
CA GLN A 312 -13.54 35.26 8.87
C GLN A 312 -14.17 36.02 10.04
N LYS A 313 -15.47 36.33 9.89
CA LYS A 313 -16.29 36.95 10.95
C LYS A 313 -16.30 36.08 12.21
N GLU A 314 -16.34 36.73 13.37
CA GLU A 314 -16.31 36.06 14.66
C GLU A 314 -17.49 35.11 14.84
N GLY A 315 -17.23 33.92 15.38
CA GLY A 315 -18.27 32.93 15.64
C GLY A 315 -17.74 31.66 16.32
N LYS A 316 -18.63 30.88 16.93
CA LYS A 316 -18.28 29.64 17.65
C LYS A 316 -17.52 28.64 16.77
N LEU A 317 -17.94 28.47 15.51
CA LEU A 317 -17.29 27.58 14.56
C LEU A 317 -15.87 28.06 14.21
N ARG A 318 -15.67 29.37 14.09
CA ARG A 318 -14.35 29.98 13.88
C ARG A 318 -13.40 29.65 15.04
N ASN A 319 -13.85 29.89 16.27
CA ASN A 319 -13.03 29.65 17.47
C ASN A 319 -12.70 28.15 17.64
N PHE A 320 -13.66 27.27 17.40
CA PHE A 320 -13.40 25.82 17.39
C PHE A 320 -12.35 25.44 16.34
N SER A 321 -12.48 25.96 15.13
CA SER A 321 -11.53 25.72 14.03
C SER A 321 -10.12 26.19 14.39
N TRP A 322 -10.01 27.37 14.98
CA TRP A 322 -8.74 27.93 15.46
C TRP A 322 -8.04 27.00 16.47
N VAL A 323 -8.78 26.55 17.49
CA VAL A 323 -8.26 25.63 18.51
C VAL A 323 -7.78 24.32 17.88
N VAL A 324 -8.56 23.71 16.98
CA VAL A 324 -8.18 22.43 16.37
C VAL A 324 -6.97 22.56 15.44
N ASN A 325 -6.84 23.65 14.68
CA ASN A 325 -5.65 23.87 13.84
C ASN A 325 -4.41 24.17 14.71
N ALA A 326 -4.55 24.94 15.80
CA ALA A 326 -3.46 25.15 16.76
C ALA A 326 -3.00 23.83 17.41
N LEU A 327 -3.94 22.97 17.82
CA LEU A 327 -3.64 21.61 18.31
C LEU A 327 -2.97 20.77 17.22
N THR A 328 -3.42 20.86 15.97
CA THR A 328 -2.80 20.14 14.84
C THR A 328 -1.34 20.56 14.66
N ILE A 329 -1.04 21.86 14.75
CA ILE A 329 0.34 22.38 14.67
C ILE A 329 1.18 21.83 15.83
N GLY A 330 0.71 21.98 17.07
CA GLY A 330 1.42 21.51 18.27
C GLY A 330 1.69 20.00 18.23
N LEU A 331 0.67 19.21 17.91
CA LEU A 331 0.80 17.75 17.80
C LEU A 331 1.69 17.34 16.61
N SER A 332 1.65 18.04 15.47
CA SER A 332 2.54 17.75 14.35
C SER A 332 4.00 17.96 14.72
N LEU A 333 4.32 19.06 15.41
CA LEU A 333 5.67 19.33 15.92
C LEU A 333 6.10 18.30 16.96
N PHE A 334 5.19 17.94 17.88
CA PHE A 334 5.43 16.88 18.87
C PHE A 334 5.74 15.54 18.20
N TYR A 335 4.93 15.09 17.22
CA TYR A 335 5.16 13.81 16.56
C TYR A 335 6.42 13.82 15.70
N ILE A 336 6.76 14.93 15.03
CA ILE A 336 8.04 15.07 14.31
C ILE A 336 9.20 14.93 15.30
N PHE A 337 9.15 15.63 16.43
CA PHE A 337 10.19 15.53 17.46
C PHE A 337 10.28 14.11 18.02
N ARG A 338 9.14 13.51 18.39
CA ARG A 338 9.03 12.17 18.94
C ARG A 338 9.71 11.13 18.05
N VAL A 339 9.27 11.00 16.79
CA VAL A 339 9.84 9.99 15.87
C VAL A 339 11.27 10.31 15.46
N SER A 340 11.70 11.57 15.60
CA SER A 340 13.07 11.98 15.25
C SER A 340 14.09 11.67 16.32
N PHE A 341 13.73 11.86 17.59
CA PHE A 341 14.68 11.90 18.71
C PHE A 341 14.40 10.90 19.83
N MET A 342 13.21 10.30 19.90
CA MET A 342 12.87 9.33 20.95
C MET A 342 13.02 7.91 20.42
N THR A 343 13.79 7.07 21.12
CA THR A 343 13.95 5.65 20.79
C THR A 343 12.71 4.84 21.19
N GLU A 344 12.50 3.69 20.52
CA GLU A 344 11.53 2.69 20.97
C GLU A 344 11.77 2.37 22.46
N GLY A 345 10.74 2.50 23.30
CA GLY A 345 10.81 2.18 24.73
C GLY A 345 11.06 3.37 25.68
N ALA A 346 11.27 4.59 25.19
CA ALA A 346 11.35 5.80 26.05
C ALA A 346 10.05 6.06 26.84
N PHE A 347 8.94 5.47 26.39
CA PHE A 347 7.64 5.48 27.03
C PHE A 347 7.34 4.05 27.55
N ILE A 348 7.48 3.85 28.87
CA ILE A 348 7.29 2.59 29.63
C ILE A 348 5.94 1.93 29.31
N SER A 349 5.83 0.60 29.29
CA SER A 349 4.65 -0.21 28.89
C SER A 349 3.24 0.26 29.32
N ASN A 350 3.06 0.95 30.46
CA ASN A 350 1.78 1.58 30.85
C ASN A 350 1.39 2.82 30.01
N SER A 351 2.26 3.27 29.11
CA SER A 351 2.11 4.46 28.26
C SER A 351 1.60 4.16 26.84
N GLN A 352 1.59 2.90 26.38
CA GLN A 352 1.19 2.60 24.99
C GLN A 352 -0.25 3.01 24.70
N PHE A 353 -1.16 2.80 25.66
CA PHE A 353 -2.54 3.24 25.53
C PHE A 353 -2.66 4.77 25.52
N LEU A 354 -1.92 5.47 26.38
CA LEU A 354 -1.90 6.95 26.42
C LEU A 354 -1.33 7.54 25.13
N ASP A 355 -0.23 6.98 24.64
CA ASP A 355 0.37 7.34 23.35
C ASP A 355 -0.60 7.09 22.18
N SER A 356 -1.35 5.98 22.25
CA SER A 356 -2.41 5.70 21.27
C SER A 356 -3.57 6.68 21.35
N CYS A 357 -3.95 7.12 22.55
CA CYS A 357 -4.95 8.18 22.75
C CYS A 357 -4.46 9.53 22.17
N LEU A 358 -3.18 9.87 22.37
CA LEU A 358 -2.56 11.05 21.74
C LEU A 358 -2.53 10.91 20.22
N GLY A 359 -2.22 9.72 19.70
CA GLY A 359 -2.19 9.42 18.27
C GLY A 359 -3.59 9.52 17.65
N PHE A 360 -4.61 9.06 18.37
CA PHE A 360 -6.00 9.20 17.97
C PHE A 360 -6.45 10.66 17.97
N LEU A 361 -6.15 11.41 19.03
CA LEU A 361 -6.44 12.85 19.09
C LEU A 361 -5.77 13.59 17.93
N TYR A 362 -4.50 13.28 17.64
CA TYR A 362 -3.79 13.85 16.51
C TYR A 362 -4.47 13.51 15.18
N THR A 363 -4.85 12.24 15.01
CA THR A 363 -5.54 11.73 13.83
C THR A 363 -6.89 12.45 13.58
N ILE A 364 -7.65 12.76 14.64
CA ILE A 364 -8.88 13.57 14.55
C ILE A 364 -8.56 15.02 14.16
N CYS A 365 -7.54 15.62 14.79
CA CYS A 365 -7.15 17.00 14.51
C CYS A 365 -6.69 17.18 13.05
N ILE A 366 -5.90 16.24 12.51
CA ILE A 366 -5.53 16.22 11.10
C ILE A 366 -6.78 16.07 10.23
N PHE A 367 -7.67 15.14 10.55
CA PHE A 367 -8.89 14.91 9.75
C PHE A 367 -9.72 16.20 9.63
N TRP A 368 -9.89 16.92 10.74
CA TRP A 368 -10.56 18.21 10.76
C TRP A 368 -9.82 19.25 9.90
N SER A 369 -8.51 19.42 10.12
CA SER A 369 -7.68 20.39 9.38
C SER A 369 -7.68 20.14 7.87
N VAL A 370 -7.63 18.87 7.45
CA VAL A 370 -7.73 18.45 6.04
C VAL A 370 -9.11 18.77 5.47
N THR A 371 -10.17 18.47 6.23
CA THR A 371 -11.54 18.75 5.82
C THR A 371 -11.72 20.24 5.57
N GLN A 372 -11.27 21.09 6.49
CA GLN A 372 -11.33 22.55 6.31
C GLN A 372 -10.53 23.00 5.09
N TYR A 373 -9.28 22.56 4.99
CA TYR A 373 -8.37 22.96 3.92
C TYR A 373 -8.91 22.65 2.51
N LEU A 374 -9.51 21.46 2.33
CA LEU A 374 -10.05 21.03 1.04
C LEU A 374 -11.44 21.62 0.75
N PHE A 375 -12.32 21.71 1.75
CA PHE A 375 -13.66 22.27 1.56
C PHE A 375 -13.65 23.78 1.33
N GLN A 376 -12.70 24.52 1.91
CA GLN A 376 -12.55 25.96 1.66
C GLN A 376 -12.24 26.26 0.19
N LYS A 377 -11.47 25.40 -0.49
CA LYS A 377 -11.20 25.52 -1.94
C LYS A 377 -12.41 25.15 -2.79
N ASN A 378 -13.23 24.22 -2.29
CA ASN A 378 -14.52 23.85 -2.84
C ASN A 378 -14.48 23.40 -4.32
N THR A 379 -13.36 22.85 -4.78
CA THR A 379 -13.21 22.35 -6.16
C THR A 379 -13.62 20.88 -6.27
N HIS A 380 -13.93 20.41 -7.48
CA HIS A 380 -14.27 19.00 -7.69
C HIS A 380 -13.09 18.05 -7.40
N THR A 381 -11.85 18.51 -7.59
CA THR A 381 -10.67 17.70 -7.29
C THR A 381 -10.34 17.70 -5.81
N ASP A 382 -10.46 18.82 -5.11
CA ASP A 382 -10.21 18.85 -3.65
C ASP A 382 -11.23 17.99 -2.89
N LEU A 383 -12.51 18.04 -3.27
CA LEU A 383 -13.53 17.13 -2.71
C LEU A 383 -13.26 15.65 -3.03
N PHE A 384 -12.78 15.37 -4.24
CA PHE A 384 -12.39 14.01 -4.62
C PHE A 384 -11.23 13.50 -3.75
N ILE A 385 -10.19 14.31 -3.54
CA ILE A 385 -9.05 13.98 -2.69
C ILE A 385 -9.51 13.74 -1.25
N TRP A 386 -10.40 14.58 -0.73
CA TRP A 386 -10.99 14.40 0.60
C TRP A 386 -11.73 13.06 0.72
N CYS A 387 -12.50 12.65 -0.28
CA CYS A 387 -13.24 11.37 -0.26
C CYS A 387 -12.28 10.16 -0.26
N ILE A 388 -11.17 10.22 -0.98
CA ILE A 388 -10.13 9.18 -0.98
C ILE A 388 -9.43 9.14 0.39
N PHE A 389 -9.10 10.31 0.95
CA PHE A 389 -8.51 10.43 2.27
C PHE A 389 -9.42 9.86 3.37
N LEU A 390 -10.73 10.17 3.32
CA LEU A 390 -11.74 9.59 4.20
C LEU A 390 -11.84 8.07 4.03
N GLY A 391 -11.72 7.55 2.80
CA GLY A 391 -11.60 6.11 2.54
C GLY A 391 -10.36 5.49 3.20
N GLY A 392 -9.23 6.19 3.19
CA GLY A 392 -8.03 5.82 3.93
C GLY A 392 -8.31 5.67 5.44
N TYR A 393 -9.03 6.61 6.05
CA TYR A 393 -9.48 6.47 7.45
C TYR A 393 -10.45 5.30 7.63
N GLY A 394 -11.35 5.06 6.66
CA GLY A 394 -12.20 3.87 6.63
C GLY A 394 -11.37 2.59 6.69
N SER A 395 -10.28 2.51 5.93
CA SER A 395 -9.37 1.35 5.94
C SER A 395 -8.74 1.10 7.32
N MET A 396 -8.49 2.16 8.11
CA MET A 396 -8.01 2.05 9.50
C MET A 396 -9.14 1.70 10.47
N ALA A 397 -10.35 2.21 10.26
CA ALA A 397 -11.50 1.94 11.12
C ALA A 397 -11.83 0.43 11.18
N VAL A 398 -11.70 -0.27 10.06
CA VAL A 398 -11.86 -1.73 10.01
C VAL A 398 -10.88 -2.44 10.95
N LEU A 399 -9.65 -1.96 11.08
CA LEU A 399 -8.62 -2.59 11.90
C LEU A 399 -8.93 -2.57 13.40
N MET A 400 -9.87 -1.73 13.84
CA MET A 400 -10.32 -1.66 15.24
C MET A 400 -11.02 -2.94 15.73
N VAL A 401 -11.39 -3.84 14.82
CA VAL A 401 -12.08 -5.10 15.13
C VAL A 401 -11.34 -6.33 14.59
N VAL A 402 -10.04 -6.20 14.29
CA VAL A 402 -9.21 -7.27 13.71
C VAL A 402 -8.17 -7.73 14.74
N PRO A 403 -7.93 -9.06 14.88
CA PRO A 403 -7.03 -9.63 15.88
C PRO A 403 -5.55 -9.30 15.67
N GLU A 404 -5.16 -9.03 14.43
CA GLU A 404 -3.77 -8.88 14.03
C GLU A 404 -3.60 -7.54 13.32
N PHE A 405 -2.64 -6.75 13.80
CA PHE A 405 -2.17 -5.53 13.14
C PHE A 405 -0.70 -5.73 12.82
N THR A 406 -0.35 -5.55 11.55
CA THR A 406 1.02 -5.61 11.06
C THR A 406 1.31 -4.39 10.20
N TYR A 407 2.59 -4.05 9.99
CA TYR A 407 2.99 -2.85 9.25
C TYR A 407 2.40 -2.76 7.82
N ARG A 408 2.14 -3.88 7.15
CA ARG A 408 1.46 -3.92 5.83
C ARG A 408 0.07 -3.30 5.84
N ASN A 409 -0.65 -3.35 6.98
CA ASN A 409 -2.00 -2.79 7.10
C ASN A 409 -2.04 -1.26 6.95
N LEU A 410 -0.88 -0.60 7.04
CA LEU A 410 -0.73 0.84 6.83
C LEU A 410 -0.69 1.23 5.35
N LEU A 411 -0.34 0.31 4.44
CA LEU A 411 -0.11 0.65 3.02
C LEU A 411 -1.29 1.38 2.40
N PHE A 412 -2.51 0.86 2.59
CA PHE A 412 -3.71 1.45 2.00
C PHE A 412 -3.92 2.90 2.46
N PHE A 413 -3.77 3.15 3.77
CA PHE A 413 -3.84 4.48 4.35
C PHE A 413 -2.71 5.40 3.85
N SER A 414 -1.48 4.89 3.77
CA SER A 414 -0.33 5.66 3.29
C SER A 414 -0.52 6.12 1.85
N TYR A 415 -0.96 5.23 0.95
CA TYR A 415 -1.25 5.59 -0.45
C TYR A 415 -2.38 6.62 -0.57
N ALA A 416 -3.45 6.47 0.22
CA ALA A 416 -4.53 7.47 0.28
C ALA A 416 -4.02 8.84 0.74
N THR A 417 -3.13 8.84 1.73
CA THR A 417 -2.50 10.05 2.29
C THR A 417 -1.48 10.67 1.33
N PHE A 418 -0.76 9.89 0.53
CA PHE A 418 0.15 10.42 -0.49
C PHE A 418 -0.57 11.30 -1.52
N LEU A 419 -1.84 11.02 -1.82
CA LEU A 419 -2.63 11.90 -2.67
C LEU A 419 -2.85 13.29 -2.05
N LEU A 420 -3.11 13.33 -0.75
CA LEU A 420 -3.26 14.57 0.02
C LEU A 420 -1.92 15.32 0.10
N VAL A 421 -0.82 14.64 0.43
CA VAL A 421 0.52 15.23 0.49
C VAL A 421 0.91 15.81 -0.86
N ALA A 422 0.70 15.08 -1.96
CA ALA A 422 0.96 15.56 -3.32
C ALA A 422 0.18 16.85 -3.65
N ARG A 423 -1.08 16.94 -3.19
CA ARG A 423 -1.89 18.15 -3.35
C ARG A 423 -1.33 19.33 -2.58
N VAL A 424 -0.94 19.13 -1.32
CA VAL A 424 -0.30 20.18 -0.49
C VAL A 424 0.99 20.67 -1.13
N ILE A 425 1.84 19.77 -1.64
CA ILE A 425 3.08 20.12 -2.36
C ILE A 425 2.76 20.92 -3.63
N CYS A 426 1.76 20.49 -4.41
CA CYS A 426 1.33 21.21 -5.61
C CYS A 426 0.89 22.64 -5.27
N ASP A 427 0.11 22.82 -4.21
CA ASP A 427 -0.37 24.15 -3.79
C ASP A 427 0.76 25.01 -3.22
N ALA A 428 1.70 24.42 -2.49
CA ALA A 428 2.91 25.11 -2.06
C ALA A 428 3.70 25.63 -3.26
N PHE A 429 3.92 24.80 -4.29
CA PHE A 429 4.58 25.22 -5.53
C PHE A 429 3.86 26.35 -6.24
N ARG A 430 2.52 26.29 -6.33
CA ARG A 430 1.74 27.38 -6.93
C ARG A 430 1.84 28.67 -6.12
N TRP A 431 1.85 28.59 -4.78
CA TRP A 431 2.01 29.76 -3.92
C TRP A 431 3.38 30.41 -4.16
N LEU A 432 4.44 29.60 -4.25
CA LEU A 432 5.81 30.07 -4.51
C LEU A 432 5.96 30.70 -5.89
N GLU A 433 5.31 30.15 -6.91
CA GLU A 433 5.32 30.70 -8.28
C GLU A 433 4.76 32.13 -8.37
N ARG A 434 3.96 32.56 -7.38
CA ARG A 434 3.46 33.94 -7.28
C ARG A 434 4.43 34.88 -6.58
N LYS A 435 5.48 34.36 -5.96
CA LYS A 435 6.50 35.12 -5.22
C LYS A 435 7.77 35.27 -6.06
N ASP A 436 8.66 36.16 -5.61
CA ASP A 436 9.90 36.51 -6.32
C ASP A 436 10.85 35.31 -6.50
N TRP A 437 11.78 35.40 -7.46
CA TRP A 437 12.66 34.30 -7.87
C TRP A 437 13.57 33.76 -6.76
N LYS A 438 13.92 34.58 -5.76
CA LYS A 438 14.73 34.16 -4.60
C LYS A 438 13.96 33.17 -3.70
N PHE A 439 12.68 33.44 -3.42
CA PHE A 439 11.79 32.51 -2.69
C PHE A 439 11.57 31.21 -3.46
N ASN A 440 11.60 31.28 -4.78
CA ASN A 440 11.48 30.12 -5.66
C ASN A 440 12.69 29.16 -5.58
N GLN A 441 13.90 29.63 -5.25
CA GLN A 441 15.06 28.76 -5.03
C GLN A 441 15.06 28.16 -3.63
N LEU A 442 14.71 28.96 -2.62
CA LEU A 442 14.59 28.50 -1.23
C LEU A 442 13.58 27.35 -1.09
N ALA A 443 12.48 27.40 -1.84
CA ALA A 443 11.52 26.32 -1.89
C ALA A 443 12.06 24.98 -2.39
N ILE A 444 12.86 25.00 -3.46
CA ILE A 444 13.46 23.76 -3.98
C ILE A 444 14.37 23.16 -2.90
N LEU A 445 15.15 24.00 -2.22
CA LEU A 445 15.99 23.59 -1.10
C LEU A 445 15.18 23.00 0.06
N LEU A 446 13.98 23.54 0.37
CA LEU A 446 13.11 23.00 1.42
C LEU A 446 12.57 21.59 1.11
N PHE A 447 12.45 21.21 -0.17
CA PHE A 447 11.99 19.89 -0.59
C PHE A 447 13.14 18.90 -0.90
N CYS A 448 14.38 19.37 -1.01
CA CYS A 448 15.55 18.50 -1.21
C CYS A 448 15.73 17.43 -0.11
N PRO A 449 15.50 17.71 1.20
CA PRO A 449 15.59 16.69 2.24
C PRO A 449 14.70 15.48 1.98
N LEU A 450 13.47 15.69 1.49
CA LEU A 450 12.56 14.60 1.14
C LEU A 450 13.14 13.71 0.02
N LEU A 451 13.68 14.33 -1.04
CA LEU A 451 14.31 13.58 -2.13
C LEU A 451 15.52 12.77 -1.63
N ILE A 452 16.37 13.38 -0.81
CA ILE A 452 17.58 12.74 -0.29
C ILE A 452 17.20 11.57 0.63
N CYS A 453 16.34 11.80 1.63
CA CYS A 453 15.90 10.75 2.55
C CYS A 453 15.19 9.61 1.81
N SER A 454 14.33 9.93 0.83
CA SER A 454 13.71 8.93 -0.03
C SER A 454 14.73 8.14 -0.84
N ALA A 455 15.71 8.80 -1.44
CA ALA A 455 16.72 8.14 -2.25
C ALA A 455 17.60 7.21 -1.40
N VAL A 456 18.05 7.68 -0.23
CA VAL A 456 18.83 6.89 0.73
C VAL A 456 18.05 5.63 1.13
N ASN A 457 16.79 5.77 1.54
CA ASN A 457 15.96 4.63 1.93
C ASN A 457 15.73 3.64 0.76
N LEU A 458 15.50 4.12 -0.47
CA LEU A 458 15.31 3.24 -1.62
C LEU A 458 16.60 2.51 -2.03
N VAL A 459 17.76 3.16 -1.91
CA VAL A 459 19.07 2.54 -2.16
C VAL A 459 19.35 1.47 -1.11
N ASP A 460 19.10 1.77 0.16
CA ASP A 460 19.24 0.82 1.28
C ASP A 460 18.38 -0.44 1.06
N ILE A 461 17.09 -0.26 0.75
CA ILE A 461 16.18 -1.34 0.37
C ILE A 461 16.70 -2.15 -0.82
N TYR A 462 17.16 -1.49 -1.89
CA TYR A 462 17.72 -2.18 -3.04
C TYR A 462 18.95 -3.01 -2.69
N LEU A 463 19.89 -2.46 -1.91
CA LEU A 463 21.12 -3.15 -1.51
C LEU A 463 20.83 -4.32 -0.58
N GLY A 464 19.88 -4.17 0.35
CA GLY A 464 19.44 -5.24 1.24
C GLY A 464 18.86 -6.42 0.46
N TYR A 465 17.87 -6.17 -0.42
CA TYR A 465 17.30 -7.22 -1.26
C TYR A 465 18.30 -7.80 -2.26
N ARG A 466 19.22 -7.00 -2.81
CA ARG A 466 20.27 -7.50 -3.71
C ARG A 466 21.20 -8.47 -2.99
N THR A 467 21.50 -8.23 -1.72
CA THR A 467 22.34 -9.10 -0.89
C THR A 467 21.65 -10.44 -0.67
N ASN A 468 20.39 -10.43 -0.21
CA ASN A 468 19.59 -11.63 -0.06
C ASN A 468 19.34 -12.36 -1.39
N GLY A 469 19.13 -11.59 -2.46
CA GLY A 469 18.86 -12.10 -3.80
C GLY A 469 20.02 -12.89 -4.42
N LYS A 470 21.27 -12.73 -3.94
CA LYS A 470 22.39 -13.61 -4.36
C LYS A 470 22.19 -15.03 -3.84
N VAL A 471 21.83 -15.14 -2.56
CA VAL A 471 21.59 -16.42 -1.89
C VAL A 471 20.35 -17.10 -2.46
N LEU A 472 19.24 -16.36 -2.58
CA LEU A 472 17.98 -16.90 -3.10
C LEU A 472 18.08 -17.35 -4.57
N LYS A 473 18.91 -16.71 -5.39
CA LYS A 473 19.20 -17.17 -6.76
C LYS A 473 19.97 -18.50 -6.76
N TYR A 474 20.92 -18.66 -5.85
CA TYR A 474 21.64 -19.91 -5.70
C TYR A 474 20.67 -21.02 -5.25
N ASP A 475 19.90 -20.79 -4.19
CA ASP A 475 18.95 -21.77 -3.67
C ASP A 475 17.91 -22.15 -4.73
N GLU A 476 17.36 -21.18 -5.48
CA GLU A 476 16.42 -21.48 -6.57
C GLU A 476 17.03 -22.39 -7.64
N ARG A 477 18.29 -22.16 -8.04
CA ARG A 477 18.99 -23.01 -9.02
C ARG A 477 19.19 -24.42 -8.49
N VAL A 478 19.66 -24.56 -7.26
CA VAL A 478 19.85 -25.85 -6.60
C VAL A 478 18.52 -26.60 -6.52
N MET A 479 17.45 -25.94 -6.10
CA MET A 479 16.11 -26.54 -6.00
C MET A 479 15.56 -27.01 -7.35
N LYS A 480 15.77 -26.23 -8.43
CA LYS A 480 15.39 -26.64 -9.79
C LYS A 480 16.19 -27.83 -10.30
N GLN A 481 17.51 -27.86 -10.07
CA GLN A 481 18.33 -29.02 -10.42
C GLN A 481 17.91 -30.29 -9.67
N VAL A 482 17.58 -30.18 -8.38
CA VAL A 482 17.05 -31.31 -7.60
C VAL A 482 15.74 -31.80 -8.19
N GLN A 483 14.83 -30.88 -8.55
CA GLN A 483 13.56 -31.22 -9.19
C GLN A 483 13.79 -31.98 -10.51
N GLU A 484 14.70 -31.51 -11.36
CA GLU A 484 15.03 -32.15 -12.64
C GLU A 484 15.68 -33.53 -12.46
N LYS A 485 16.68 -33.63 -11.57
CA LYS A 485 17.34 -34.90 -11.24
C LYS A 485 16.35 -35.95 -10.71
N ARG A 486 15.43 -35.55 -9.83
CA ARG A 486 14.36 -36.44 -9.34
C ARG A 486 13.37 -36.83 -10.42
N LYS A 487 12.99 -35.92 -11.33
CA LYS A 487 12.18 -36.26 -12.52
C LYS A 487 12.87 -37.30 -13.41
N ASN A 488 14.19 -37.28 -13.45
CA ASN A 488 15.02 -38.27 -14.16
C ASN A 488 15.29 -39.56 -13.36
N GLY A 489 14.60 -39.78 -12.24
CA GLY A 489 14.65 -41.02 -11.46
C GLY A 489 15.77 -41.09 -10.42
N GLN A 490 16.53 -40.01 -10.18
CA GLN A 490 17.54 -39.99 -9.12
C GLN A 490 16.88 -39.83 -7.74
N ASP A 491 17.24 -40.69 -6.78
CA ASP A 491 16.73 -40.58 -5.42
C ASP A 491 17.56 -39.59 -4.58
N ILE A 492 17.23 -38.30 -4.71
CA ILE A 492 17.80 -37.23 -3.89
C ILE A 492 16.89 -36.97 -2.70
N GLN A 493 17.32 -37.27 -1.49
CA GLN A 493 16.49 -37.13 -0.28
C GLN A 493 16.77 -35.84 0.53
N THR A 494 17.90 -35.19 0.28
CA THR A 494 18.33 -33.99 1.02
C THR A 494 18.94 -32.95 0.09
N VAL A 495 18.82 -31.68 0.47
CA VAL A 495 19.52 -30.57 -0.18
C VAL A 495 19.96 -29.53 0.82
N LYS A 496 21.15 -28.99 0.59
CA LYS A 496 21.68 -27.87 1.35
C LYS A 496 21.29 -26.55 0.70
N ILE A 497 20.71 -25.66 1.50
CA ILE A 497 20.28 -24.32 1.11
C ILE A 497 20.56 -23.34 2.25
N PHE A 498 20.77 -22.07 1.90
CA PHE A 498 21.28 -21.08 2.84
C PHE A 498 20.19 -20.16 3.38
N LYS A 499 20.30 -19.77 4.64
CA LYS A 499 19.52 -18.66 5.19
C LYS A 499 19.88 -17.35 4.51
N ILE A 500 18.91 -16.46 4.43
CA ILE A 500 19.17 -15.09 3.96
C ILE A 500 20.04 -14.33 4.98
N PRO A 501 21.04 -13.55 4.53
CA PRO A 501 21.96 -12.84 5.42
C PRO A 501 21.33 -11.65 6.16
N LEU A 502 20.30 -11.03 5.59
CA LEU A 502 19.65 -9.85 6.16
C LEU A 502 18.16 -10.10 6.38
N SER A 503 17.77 -10.46 7.60
CA SER A 503 16.38 -10.84 7.94
C SER A 503 15.35 -9.73 7.68
N ASP A 504 15.73 -8.46 7.88
CA ASP A 504 14.85 -7.30 7.61
C ASP A 504 14.46 -7.14 6.13
N TYR A 505 15.26 -7.68 5.21
CA TYR A 505 15.08 -7.57 3.75
C TYR A 505 14.54 -8.86 3.13
N GLY A 506 13.62 -9.47 3.86
CA GLY A 506 12.89 -10.67 3.53
C GLY A 506 11.81 -10.84 4.59
N ILE A 507 11.10 -11.96 4.54
CA ILE A 507 10.33 -12.39 5.69
C ILE A 507 11.12 -13.51 6.34
N ASP A 508 11.21 -13.50 7.67
CA ASP A 508 11.88 -14.51 8.53
C ASP A 508 11.42 -15.96 8.24
N THR A 509 10.38 -16.09 7.42
CA THR A 509 9.78 -17.30 6.87
C THR A 509 10.32 -17.71 5.49
N ALA A 510 11.48 -17.21 5.06
CA ALA A 510 12.27 -17.82 3.97
C ALA A 510 12.78 -19.24 4.32
N VAL A 511 12.39 -19.77 5.48
CA VAL A 511 12.52 -21.17 5.87
C VAL A 511 11.64 -22.03 4.94
N PRO A 512 12.24 -23.01 4.25
CA PRO A 512 11.48 -24.00 3.48
C PRO A 512 10.45 -24.70 4.35
N ASN A 513 9.23 -24.76 3.86
CA ASN A 513 8.11 -25.40 4.53
C ASN A 513 7.41 -26.40 3.59
N GLU A 514 6.28 -26.95 4.03
CA GLU A 514 5.48 -27.87 3.22
C GLU A 514 5.11 -27.26 1.86
N TRP A 515 4.73 -25.98 1.81
CA TRP A 515 4.40 -25.31 0.54
C TRP A 515 5.61 -25.19 -0.39
N THR A 516 6.80 -25.01 0.16
CA THR A 516 8.05 -25.04 -0.62
C THR A 516 8.26 -26.42 -1.24
N ARG A 517 8.02 -27.51 -0.49
CA ARG A 517 8.09 -28.88 -1.04
C ARG A 517 7.08 -29.07 -2.16
N GLN A 518 5.82 -28.69 -1.94
CA GLN A 518 4.76 -28.85 -2.93
C GLN A 518 5.05 -28.03 -4.20
N TYR A 519 5.54 -26.80 -4.06
CA TYR A 519 5.97 -25.96 -5.17
C TYR A 519 7.08 -26.60 -6.03
N TYR A 520 8.07 -27.24 -5.40
CA TYR A 520 9.13 -27.94 -6.13
C TYR A 520 8.77 -29.40 -6.48
N GLY A 521 7.58 -29.89 -6.12
CA GLY A 521 7.17 -31.27 -6.37
C GLY A 521 8.00 -32.30 -5.58
N LEU A 522 8.43 -31.95 -4.38
CA LEU A 522 9.25 -32.79 -3.51
C LEU A 522 8.39 -33.63 -2.56
N PRO A 523 8.82 -34.86 -2.20
CA PRO A 523 8.09 -35.72 -1.28
C PRO A 523 8.10 -35.17 0.14
N LYS A 524 7.18 -35.65 0.99
CA LYS A 524 7.02 -35.15 2.36
C LYS A 524 8.27 -35.40 3.22
N GLU A 525 8.97 -36.49 2.95
CA GLU A 525 10.17 -36.96 3.63
C GLU A 525 11.43 -36.17 3.20
N PHE A 526 11.35 -35.33 2.17
CA PHE A 526 12.49 -34.56 1.68
C PHE A 526 13.00 -33.56 2.72
N TYR A 527 14.28 -33.65 3.04
CA TYR A 527 14.92 -32.85 4.06
C TYR A 527 15.66 -31.64 3.49
N PHE A 528 15.40 -30.46 4.06
CA PHE A 528 16.16 -29.25 3.77
C PHE A 528 17.21 -29.05 4.84
N GLN A 529 18.49 -29.18 4.49
CA GLN A 529 19.58 -28.77 5.35
C GLN A 529 19.73 -27.25 5.24
N PHE A 530 19.01 -26.53 6.10
CA PHE A 530 18.98 -25.07 6.11
C PHE A 530 20.11 -24.51 6.97
N VAL A 531 21.18 -24.05 6.30
CA VAL A 531 22.41 -23.61 6.95
C VAL A 531 22.44 -22.09 7.16
N ASP A 532 23.09 -21.64 8.23
CA ASP A 532 23.36 -20.22 8.41
C ASP A 532 24.27 -19.69 7.30
N TYR A 533 24.12 -18.42 6.95
CA TYR A 533 24.93 -17.82 5.91
C TYR A 533 26.35 -17.57 6.41
N ASP A 534 27.32 -18.27 5.82
CA ASP A 534 28.75 -17.93 5.87
C ASP A 534 29.25 -17.55 4.47
N ALA A 535 30.00 -16.44 4.38
CA ALA A 535 30.40 -15.89 3.09
C ALA A 535 31.42 -16.77 2.34
N ASN A 536 32.31 -17.47 3.07
CA ASN A 536 33.31 -18.34 2.46
C ASN A 536 32.68 -19.65 2.00
N GLU A 537 31.84 -20.24 2.86
CA GLU A 537 31.08 -21.44 2.55
C GLU A 537 30.12 -21.23 1.38
N PHE A 538 29.42 -20.09 1.33
CA PHE A 538 28.55 -19.74 0.21
C PHE A 538 29.34 -19.57 -1.09
N LYS A 539 30.51 -18.90 -1.04
CA LYS A 539 31.36 -18.72 -2.22
C LYS A 539 31.86 -20.06 -2.77
N GLN A 540 32.25 -20.98 -1.89
CA GLN A 540 32.63 -22.34 -2.28
C GLN A 540 31.45 -23.07 -2.93
N ALA A 541 30.29 -23.05 -2.30
CA ALA A 541 29.09 -23.71 -2.80
C ALA A 541 28.65 -23.20 -4.19
N VAL A 542 28.76 -21.89 -4.44
CA VAL A 542 28.51 -21.30 -5.77
C VAL A 542 29.51 -21.82 -6.79
N SER A 543 30.80 -21.88 -6.45
CA SER A 543 31.83 -22.42 -7.35
C SER A 543 31.59 -23.89 -7.68
N ASP A 544 31.19 -24.70 -6.70
CA ASP A 544 30.91 -26.13 -6.90
C ASP A 544 29.68 -26.34 -7.82
N LEU A 545 28.67 -25.47 -7.69
CA LEU A 545 27.48 -25.49 -8.55
C LEU A 545 27.79 -25.09 -10.00
N GLU A 546 28.70 -24.14 -10.21
CA GLU A 546 29.13 -23.73 -11.55
C GLU A 546 29.97 -24.82 -12.23
N ASN A 547 30.86 -25.47 -11.48
CA ASN A 547 31.72 -26.55 -11.97
C ASN A 547 30.96 -27.86 -12.27
N SER A 548 29.79 -28.08 -11.66
CA SER A 548 28.97 -29.28 -11.91
C SER A 548 28.01 -29.17 -13.10
N ASN A 549 27.93 -27.99 -13.73
CA ASN A 549 27.14 -27.74 -14.95
C ASN A 549 28.00 -27.60 -16.21
N GLY A 550 29.33 -27.67 -16.09
CA GLY A 550 30.27 -27.83 -17.22
C GLY A 550 30.55 -29.30 -17.47
#